data_AF-A0AAW2Q080-F1
#
_entry.id   AF-A0AAW2Q080-F1
#
_cell.length_a   1.000
_cell.length_b   1.000
_cell.length_c   1.000
_cell.angle_alpha   90.00
_cell.angle_beta   90.00
_cell.angle_gamma   90.00
#
_symmetry.space_group_name_H-M   'P 1'
#
loop_
_entity.id
_entity.type
_entity.pdbx_description
1 polymer ?
#
loop_
_entity_poly.entity_id
_entity_poly.type
_entity_poly.pdbx_seq_one_letter_code
_entity_poly.pdbx_strand_id
1 'polypeptide(L)' 'MTDEELKRMSDIPYASAVGSIQYVVQCTRSNVAYALSVTSRYQACAGEAHWSAVKTILKFLKRIKDMFLFYDS' A
#
# COMPACT_ATOMS: atom_id res chain seq x y z
N MET A 1 -15.28 -5.84 -27.19
CA MET A 1 -14.68 -7.08 -26.70
C MET A 1 -14.97 -8.14 -27.74
N THR A 2 -13.95 -8.54 -28.49
CA THR A 2 -14.08 -9.56 -29.54
C THR A 2 -13.99 -10.96 -28.92
N ASP A 3 -14.54 -11.97 -29.59
CA ASP A 3 -14.46 -13.36 -29.11
C ASP A 3 -13.02 -13.85 -28.94
N GLU A 4 -12.09 -13.29 -29.73
CA GLU A 4 -10.66 -13.55 -29.59
C GLU A 4 -10.07 -12.95 -28.31
N GLU A 5 -10.51 -11.75 -27.90
CA GLU A 5 -10.12 -11.14 -26.63
C GLU A 5 -10.66 -11.95 -25.43
N LEU A 6 -11.91 -12.41 -25.49
CA LEU A 6 -12.51 -13.25 -24.45
C LEU A 6 -11.74 -14.57 -24.28
N LYS A 7 -11.40 -15.23 -25.39
CA LYS A 7 -10.63 -16.48 -25.38
C LYS A 7 -9.20 -16.30 -24.86
N ARG A 8 -8.60 -15.12 -25.08
CA ARG A 8 -7.28 -14.78 -24.53
C ARG A 8 -7.33 -14.43 -23.04
N MET A 9 -8.43 -13.83 -22.59
CA MET A 9 -8.60 -13.37 -21.21
C MET A 9 -9.21 -14.42 -20.28
N SER A 10 -9.74 -15.54 -20.80
CA SER A 10 -10.35 -16.61 -19.98
C SER A 10 -9.39 -17.23 -18.97
N ASP A 11 -8.11 -17.28 -19.32
CA ASP A 11 -7.06 -17.87 -18.48
C ASP A 11 -6.34 -16.83 -17.60
N ILE A 12 -6.63 -15.53 -17.81
CA ILE A 12 -6.01 -14.45 -17.05
C ILE A 12 -6.81 -14.24 -15.78
N PRO A 13 -6.22 -14.39 -14.57
CA PRO A 13 -6.92 -14.22 -13.31
C PRO A 13 -7.11 -12.73 -12.97
N TYR A 14 -7.78 -11.99 -13.86
CA TYR A 14 -7.98 -10.55 -13.77
C TYR A 14 -8.69 -10.16 -12.47
N ALA A 15 -9.74 -10.88 -12.08
CA ALA A 15 -10.43 -10.67 -10.81
C ALA A 15 -9.50 -10.83 -9.59
N SER A 16 -8.57 -11.80 -9.65
CA SER A 16 -7.58 -12.00 -8.58
C SER A 16 -6.57 -10.85 -8.51
N ALA A 17 -6.12 -10.36 -9.67
CA ALA A 17 -5.23 -9.20 -9.74
C ALA A 17 -5.91 -7.94 -9.18
N VAL A 18 -7.16 -7.69 -9.56
CA VAL A 18 -7.97 -6.58 -9.03
C VAL A 18 -8.18 -6.71 -7.51
N GLY A 19 -8.50 -7.91 -7.02
CA GLY A 19 -8.63 -8.16 -5.58
C GLY A 19 -7.32 -7.94 -4.82
N SER A 20 -6.19 -8.31 -5.42
CA SER A 20 -4.85 -8.10 -4.84
C SER A 20 -4.51 -6.61 -4.76
N ILE A 21 -4.81 -5.84 -5.81
CA ILE A 21 -4.63 -4.38 -5.81
C ILE A 21 -5.52 -3.73 -4.74
N GLN A 22 -6.79 -4.10 -4.65
CA GLN A 22 -7.69 -3.60 -3.63
C GLN A 22 -7.19 -3.90 -2.22
N TYR A 23 -6.68 -5.11 -1.98
CA TYR A 23 -6.09 -5.48 -0.70
C TYR A 23 -4.89 -4.60 -0.35
N VAL A 24 -3.94 -4.41 -1.27
CA VAL A 24 -2.76 -3.56 -1.04
C VAL A 24 -3.16 -2.11 -0.76
N VAL A 25 -4.10 -1.56 -1.53
CA VAL A 25 -4.60 -0.19 -1.31
C VAL A 25 -5.25 -0.06 0.07
N GLN A 26 -6.09 -1.02 0.46
CA GLN A 26 -6.75 -1.02 1.76
C GLN A 26 -5.75 -1.15 2.91
N CYS A 27 -4.81 -2.09 2.83
CA CYS A 27 -3.73 -2.25 3.79
C CYS A 27 -2.87 -0.99 3.93
N THR A 28 -2.53 -0.34 2.81
CA THR A 28 -1.74 0.89 2.81
C THR A 28 -2.49 2.03 3.49
N ARG A 29 -3.76 2.25 3.13
CA ARG A 29 -4.62 3.27 3.76
C ARG A 29 -4.77 3.02 5.26
N SER A 30 -5.06 1.78 5.65
CA SER A 30 -5.23 1.39 7.05
C SER A 30 -3.93 1.53 7.85
N ASN A 31 -2.79 1.13 7.28
CA ASN A 31 -1.50 1.25 7.95
C ASN A 31 -1.07 2.72 8.11
N VAL A 32 -1.31 3.56 7.10
CA VAL A 32 -1.07 5.02 7.19
C VAL A 32 -1.99 5.67 8.22
N ALA A 33 -3.28 5.32 8.23
CA ALA A 33 -4.23 5.84 9.22
C ALA A 33 -3.87 5.43 10.64
N TYR A 34 -3.44 4.18 10.83
CA TYR A 34 -2.94 3.68 12.11
C TYR A 34 -1.71 4.46 12.57
N ALA A 35 -0.70 4.56 11.71
CA ALA A 35 0.50 5.35 11.95
C ALA A 35 0.18 6.81 12.33
N LEU A 36 -0.71 7.46 11.58
CA LEU A 36 -1.15 8.83 11.82
C LEU A 36 -1.88 8.98 13.17
N SER A 37 -2.75 8.03 13.52
CA SER A 37 -3.48 8.03 14.79
C SER A 37 -2.55 7.84 16.00
N VAL A 38 -1.48 7.08 15.83
CA VAL A 38 -0.43 6.94 16.85
C VAL A 38 0.33 8.25 16.97
N THR A 39 0.83 8.81 15.86
CA THR A 39 1.65 10.03 15.90
C THR A 39 0.87 11.27 16.35
N SER A 40 -0.41 11.38 15.99
CA SER A 40 -1.28 12.50 16.39
C SER A 40 -1.47 12.58 17.91
N ARG A 41 -1.56 11.43 18.59
CA ARG A 41 -1.67 11.37 20.06
C ARG A 41 -0.41 11.86 20.78
N TYR A 42 0.75 11.83 20.12
CA TYR A 42 2.03 12.27 20.68
C TYR A 42 2.49 13.62 20.13
N GLN A 43 1.63 14.33 19.39
CA GLN A 43 1.98 15.59 18.71
C GLN A 43 2.38 16.71 19.69
N ALA A 44 1.93 16.66 20.95
CA ALA A 44 2.25 17.65 21.99
C ALA A 44 3.43 17.27 22.91
N CYS A 45 3.84 15.99 22.96
CA CYS A 45 4.90 15.47 23.85
C CYS A 45 5.78 14.42 23.14
N ALA A 46 6.26 14.73 21.93
CA ALA A 46 7.05 13.80 21.14
C ALA A 46 8.50 13.69 21.65
N GLY A 47 8.81 12.65 22.43
CA GLY A 47 10.20 12.24 22.69
C GLY A 47 10.87 11.52 21.50
N GLU A 48 12.19 11.29 21.58
CA GLU A 48 13.03 10.59 20.56
C GLU A 48 12.43 9.28 20.04
N ALA A 49 11.79 8.49 20.92
CA ALA A 49 11.15 7.23 20.54
C ALA A 49 10.01 7.41 19.52
N HIS A 50 9.24 8.49 19.62
CA HIS A 50 8.16 8.80 18.68
C HIS A 50 8.71 9.23 17.32
N TRP A 51 9.80 9.99 17.30
CA TRP A 51 10.49 10.37 16.06
C TRP A 51 11.06 9.15 15.32
N SER A 52 11.56 8.15 16.04
CA SER A 52 12.00 6.89 15.46
C SER A 52 10.85 6.10 14.82
N ALA A 53 9.66 6.11 15.43
CA ALA A 53 8.46 5.52 14.86
C ALA A 53 8.04 6.24 13.56
N VAL A 54 8.04 7.58 13.55
CA VAL A 54 7.76 8.39 12.36
C VAL A 54 8.75 8.07 11.23
N LYS A 55 10.05 8.00 11.52
CA LYS A 55 11.08 7.64 10.54
C LYS A 55 10.86 6.23 9.97
N THR A 56 10.42 5.29 10.80
CA THR A 56 10.11 3.91 10.37
C THR A 56 8.89 3.87 9.45
N ILE A 57 7.83 4.61 9.79
CA ILE A 57 6.63 4.75 8.96
C ILE A 57 7.00 5.35 7.59
N LEU A 58 7.79 6.43 7.56
CA LEU A 58 8.25 7.06 6.31
C LEU A 58 9.12 6.11 5.46
N LYS A 59 10.00 5.33 6.09
CA LYS A 59 10.78 4.28 5.39
C LYS A 59 9.88 3.19 4.82
N PHE A 60 8.86 2.75 5.55
CA PHE A 60 7.90 1.76 5.07
C PHE A 60 7.11 2.28 3.85
N LEU A 61 6.64 3.53 3.92
CA LEU A 61 5.95 4.17 2.80
C LEU A 61 6.83 4.31 1.56
N LYS A 62 8.11 4.64 1.73
CA LYS A 62 9.08 4.67 0.63
C LYS A 62 9.24 3.30 -0.01
N ARG A 63 9.39 2.23 0.79
CA ARG A 63 9.47 0.85 0.28
C ARG A 63 8.22 0.41 -0.48
N ILE A 64 7.04 0.81 -0.03
CA ILE A 64 5.80 0.53 -0.75
C ILE A 64 5.82 1.22 -2.13
N LYS A 65 6.16 2.51 -2.18
CA LYS A 65 6.29 3.25 -3.44
C LYS A 65 7.30 2.58 -4.38
N ASP A 66 8.44 2.17 -3.85
CA ASP A 66 9.47 1.50 -4.63
C ASP A 66 8.96 0.14 -5.16
N MET A 67 8.24 -0.65 -4.35
CA MET A 67 7.60 -1.90 -4.81
C MET A 67 6.59 -1.69 -5.95
N PHE A 68 5.79 -0.62 -5.91
CA PHE A 68 4.89 -0.29 -7.01
C PHE A 68 5.63 0.08 -8.30
N LEU A 69 6.82 0.67 -8.19
CA LEU A 69 7.66 1.02 -9.34
C LEU A 69 8.25 -0.24 -10.02
N PHE A 70 8.53 -1.30 -9.26
CA PHE A 70 9.06 -2.56 -9.82
C PHE A 70 8.01 -3.42 -10.54
N TYR A 71 6.72 -3.19 -10.31
CA TYR A 71 5.64 -3.95 -10.97
C TYR A 71 5.23 -3.36 -12.34
N ASP A 72 5.84 -2.24 -12.74
CA ASP A 72 5.57 -1.52 -14.00
C ASP A 72 6.72 -1.70 -15.05
N SER A 73 7.69 -2.60 -14.81
CA SER A 73 8.81 -2.90 -15.73
C SER A 73 8.76 -4.31 -16.31
#